data_AF-A0A813J720-F1
#
_entry.id   AF-A0A813J720-F1
#
_cell.length_a   1.000
_cell.length_b   1.000
_cell.length_c   1.000
_cell.angle_alpha   90.00
_cell.angle_beta   90.00
_cell.angle_gamma   90.00
#
_symmetry.space_group_name_H-M   'P 1'
#
loop_
_entity.id
_entity.type
_entity.pdbx_description
1 polymer ?
#
loop_
_entity_poly.entity_id
_entity_poly.type
_entity_poly.pdbx_seq_one_letter_code
_entity_poly.pdbx_strand_id
1 'polypeptide(L)'
;MDSTRRLYTPGFEDWDYGWAGIITDYLILVTCVVLASITLSRSKGPRLWWSITSQLLVFLVLNGIAYGGGGSAHHLLNTYHSDGGVMGKAWGAKNSGWMYPWLVAMIFSSLTGAFALSTICAFSSYPSWSGIPGYVIGGSVAVMEAYIFIATDTGVEVTGTANGLWGMGSAAIGTAVLAVGLCQRGPSGGLAMALGGMTSLLLGFLVVLSVPGSCRKVGDEHEGCPFPEIFNQNAVFHVLIIISLILVTLGALQKAEADDIKLPQ
;
A
#
# COMPACT_ATOMS: atom_id res chain seq x y z
N MET A 1 -28.83 -13.05 6.90
CA MET A 1 -27.72 -12.44 6.14
C MET A 1 -27.42 -13.39 5.00
N ASP A 2 -28.06 -13.18 3.86
CA ASP A 2 -27.86 -14.00 2.65
C ASP A 2 -26.58 -13.52 1.97
N SER A 3 -25.50 -14.30 2.11
CA SER A 3 -24.17 -13.96 1.60
C SER A 3 -23.93 -14.39 0.15
N THR A 4 -24.98 -14.73 -0.60
CA THR A 4 -24.87 -15.64 -1.76
C THR A 4 -25.42 -15.12 -3.09
N ARG A 5 -25.75 -13.83 -3.24
CA ARG A 5 -25.98 -13.25 -4.58
C ARG A 5 -25.41 -11.84 -4.70
N ARG A 6 -24.12 -11.74 -5.01
CA ARG A 6 -23.55 -10.52 -5.59
C ARG A 6 -23.77 -10.59 -7.09
N LEU A 7 -25.00 -10.37 -7.55
CA LEU A 7 -25.22 -10.12 -8.97
C LEU A 7 -24.51 -8.82 -9.35
N TYR A 8 -23.95 -8.77 -10.56
CA TYR A 8 -23.50 -7.55 -11.24
C TYR A 8 -24.31 -6.36 -10.74
N THR A 9 -23.69 -5.45 -10.00
CA THR A 9 -24.41 -4.30 -9.44
C THR A 9 -24.12 -3.10 -10.32
N PRO A 10 -25.08 -2.68 -11.17
CA PRO A 10 -24.89 -1.54 -12.05
C PRO A 10 -24.43 -0.31 -11.26
N GLY A 11 -23.37 0.33 -11.75
CA GLY A 11 -22.72 1.49 -11.18
C GLY A 11 -21.57 1.22 -10.20
N PHE A 12 -21.33 -0.03 -9.80
CA PHE A 12 -20.16 -0.43 -8.98
C PHE A 12 -19.19 -1.32 -9.76
N GLU A 13 -19.24 -1.30 -11.09
CA GLU A 13 -18.38 -2.12 -11.93
C GLU A 13 -16.91 -1.84 -11.61
N ASP A 14 -16.13 -2.89 -11.40
CA ASP A 14 -14.68 -2.85 -11.12
C ASP A 14 -14.26 -2.23 -9.76
N TRP A 15 -15.20 -1.86 -8.89
CA TRP A 15 -14.90 -1.35 -7.55
C TRP A 15 -15.12 -2.41 -6.47
N ASP A 16 -14.16 -2.53 -5.53
CA ASP A 16 -14.33 -3.40 -4.37
C ASP A 16 -15.15 -2.70 -3.29
N TYR A 17 -16.34 -3.23 -3.04
CA TYR A 17 -17.22 -2.83 -1.93
C TYR A 17 -17.46 -4.00 -0.97
N GLY A 18 -16.63 -5.05 -1.04
CA GLY A 18 -16.72 -6.22 -0.18
C GLY A 18 -16.14 -5.98 1.21
N TRP A 19 -16.76 -6.59 2.24
CA TRP A 19 -16.26 -6.54 3.62
C TRP A 19 -14.79 -6.98 3.78
N ALA A 20 -14.33 -7.94 2.97
CA ALA A 20 -12.94 -8.40 3.04
C ALA A 20 -11.94 -7.28 2.71
N GLY A 21 -12.17 -6.51 1.64
CA GLY A 21 -11.34 -5.35 1.28
C GLY A 21 -11.37 -4.29 2.38
N ILE A 22 -12.58 -3.88 2.80
CA ILE A 22 -12.79 -2.86 3.84
C ILE A 22 -12.09 -3.21 5.14
N ILE A 23 -12.28 -4.44 5.64
CA ILE A 23 -11.67 -4.88 6.91
C ILE A 23 -10.14 -4.88 6.77
N THR A 24 -9.62 -5.38 5.66
CA THR A 24 -8.17 -5.48 5.48
C THR A 24 -7.50 -4.12 5.29
N ASP A 25 -8.16 -3.13 4.68
CA ASP A 25 -7.71 -1.73 4.67
C ASP A 25 -7.53 -1.18 6.09
N TYR A 26 -8.56 -1.31 6.94
CA TYR A 26 -8.48 -0.86 8.32
C TYR A 26 -7.47 -1.64 9.15
N LEU A 27 -7.27 -2.93 8.88
CA LEU A 27 -6.21 -3.73 9.51
C LEU A 27 -4.82 -3.21 9.14
N ILE A 28 -4.60 -2.76 7.90
CA ILE A 28 -3.33 -2.10 7.51
C ILE A 28 -3.17 -0.80 8.29
N LEU A 29 -4.20 0.06 8.36
CA LEU A 29 -4.16 1.30 9.16
C LEU A 29 -3.77 1.01 10.61
N VAL A 30 -4.46 0.06 11.27
CA VAL A 30 -4.17 -0.30 12.67
C VAL A 30 -2.76 -0.84 12.81
N THR A 31 -2.31 -1.67 11.86
CA THR A 31 -0.94 -2.20 11.83
C THR A 31 0.08 -1.05 11.77
N CYS A 32 -0.12 -0.08 10.87
CA CYS A 32 0.73 1.11 10.77
C CYS A 32 0.78 1.91 12.07
N VAL A 33 -0.36 2.13 12.73
CA VAL A 33 -0.42 2.85 14.02
C VAL A 33 0.37 2.11 15.11
N VAL A 34 0.19 0.80 15.22
CA VAL A 34 0.89 -0.04 16.20
C VAL A 34 2.39 -0.03 15.93
N LEU A 35 2.81 -0.27 14.68
CA LEU A 35 4.23 -0.29 14.30
C LEU A 35 4.90 1.08 14.43
N ALA A 36 4.19 2.18 14.14
CA ALA A 36 4.69 3.54 14.33
C ALA A 36 4.88 3.83 15.83
N SER A 37 3.95 3.40 16.68
CA SER A 37 4.04 3.54 18.14
C SER A 37 5.23 2.76 18.71
N ILE A 38 5.43 1.52 18.24
CA ILE A 38 6.60 0.71 18.60
C ILE A 38 7.89 1.42 18.14
N THR A 39 7.94 1.91 16.91
CA THR A 39 9.11 2.62 16.36
C THR A 39 9.46 3.86 17.17
N LEU A 40 8.47 4.67 17.51
CA LEU A 40 8.64 5.85 18.36
C LEU A 40 9.17 5.48 19.76
N SER A 41 8.59 4.45 20.39
CA SER A 41 9.03 3.99 21.72
C SER A 41 10.46 3.47 21.75
N ARG A 42 10.98 3.00 20.61
CA ARG A 42 12.34 2.48 20.45
C ARG A 42 13.32 3.53 19.95
N SER A 43 12.83 4.66 19.43
CA SER A 43 13.67 5.73 18.92
C SER A 43 14.34 6.50 20.08
N LYS A 44 15.68 6.46 20.13
CA LYS A 44 16.47 7.19 21.14
C LYS A 44 16.81 8.60 20.64
N GLY A 45 15.90 9.54 20.91
CA GLY A 45 16.11 10.99 20.74
C GLY A 45 15.89 11.54 19.32
N PRO A 46 16.00 12.87 19.14
CA PRO A 46 15.84 13.55 17.85
C PRO A 46 17.05 13.26 16.96
N ARG A 47 17.07 12.09 16.33
CA ARG A 47 18.07 11.76 15.31
C ARG A 47 17.76 12.49 14.01
N LEU A 48 18.82 12.70 13.22
CA LEU A 48 18.76 13.27 11.88
C LEU A 48 17.53 12.76 11.12
N TRP A 49 16.86 13.65 10.37
CA TRP A 49 15.74 13.33 9.46
C TRP A 49 16.03 12.19 8.47
N TRP A 50 17.32 11.85 8.31
CA TRP A 50 17.85 10.79 7.46
C TRP A 50 18.03 9.44 8.16
N SER A 51 17.66 9.32 9.43
CA SER A 51 17.75 8.04 10.14
C SER A 51 16.74 7.03 9.60
N ILE A 52 17.10 5.74 9.65
CA ILE A 52 16.22 4.66 9.18
C ILE A 52 14.87 4.65 9.92
N THR A 53 14.87 4.99 11.21
CA THR A 53 13.64 5.06 12.02
C THR A 53 12.76 6.24 11.62
N SER A 54 13.34 7.39 11.25
CA SER A 54 12.58 8.52 10.70
C SER A 54 11.94 8.17 9.36
N GLN A 55 12.69 7.55 8.45
CA GLN A 55 12.19 7.13 7.14
C GLN A 55 11.08 6.08 7.27
N LEU A 56 11.29 5.09 8.14
CA LEU A 56 10.28 4.10 8.47
C LEU A 56 9.02 4.74 9.07
N LEU A 57 9.15 5.68 10.00
CA LEU A 57 8.00 6.31 10.63
C LEU A 57 7.15 7.06 9.60
N VAL A 58 7.77 7.81 8.69
CA VAL A 58 7.05 8.49 7.61
C VAL A 58 6.40 7.46 6.69
N PHE A 59 7.12 6.42 6.29
CA PHE A 59 6.56 5.32 5.50
C PHE A 59 5.31 4.69 6.16
N LEU A 60 5.36 4.41 7.46
CA LEU A 60 4.23 3.83 8.22
C LEU A 60 3.05 4.80 8.30
N VAL A 61 3.29 6.08 8.57
CA VAL A 61 2.23 7.10 8.64
C VAL A 61 1.55 7.27 7.28
N LEU A 62 2.33 7.36 6.20
CA LEU A 62 1.78 7.51 4.85
C LEU A 62 0.95 6.28 4.44
N ASN A 63 1.43 5.06 4.71
CA ASN A 63 0.62 3.84 4.52
C ASN A 63 -0.68 3.90 5.33
N GLY A 64 -0.58 4.25 6.62
CA GLY A 64 -1.75 4.32 7.50
C GLY A 64 -2.81 5.28 6.95
N ILE A 65 -2.41 6.48 6.53
CA ILE A 65 -3.31 7.45 5.91
C ILE A 65 -3.88 6.90 4.60
N ALA A 66 -3.04 6.29 3.75
CA ALA A 66 -3.45 5.75 2.47
C ALA A 66 -4.55 4.69 2.62
N TYR A 67 -4.32 3.67 3.44
CA TYR A 67 -5.28 2.58 3.67
C TYR A 67 -6.45 3.01 4.55
N GLY A 68 -6.28 3.99 5.44
CA GLY A 68 -7.40 4.62 6.15
C GLY A 68 -8.36 5.35 5.20
N GLY A 69 -7.82 6.06 4.21
CA GLY A 69 -8.59 6.67 3.14
C GLY A 69 -9.26 5.63 2.24
N GLY A 70 -8.52 4.60 1.82
CA GLY A 70 -9.05 3.49 1.01
C GLY A 70 -10.21 2.77 1.70
N GLY A 71 -10.01 2.37 2.95
CA GLY A 71 -11.04 1.73 3.76
C GLY A 71 -12.26 2.61 3.99
N SER A 72 -12.08 3.92 4.15
CA SER A 72 -13.20 4.87 4.27
C SER A 72 -13.99 4.98 2.96
N ALA A 73 -13.29 5.03 1.81
CA ALA A 73 -13.92 5.06 0.50
C ALA A 73 -14.71 3.77 0.22
N HIS A 74 -14.10 2.60 0.41
CA HIS A 74 -14.76 1.31 0.23
C HIS A 74 -15.94 1.12 1.19
N HIS A 75 -15.84 1.59 2.43
CA HIS A 75 -16.96 1.56 3.38
C HIS A 75 -18.13 2.41 2.87
N LEU A 76 -17.89 3.65 2.43
CA LEU A 76 -18.94 4.49 1.85
C LEU A 76 -19.60 3.85 0.63
N LEU A 77 -18.81 3.23 -0.26
CA LEU A 77 -19.34 2.49 -1.41
C LEU A 77 -20.23 1.33 -0.97
N ASN A 78 -19.82 0.56 0.04
CA ASN A 78 -20.64 -0.51 0.61
C ASN A 78 -21.94 0.00 1.23
N THR A 79 -21.91 1.16 1.89
CA THR A 79 -23.12 1.80 2.42
C THR A 79 -24.07 2.20 1.29
N TYR A 80 -23.57 2.88 0.25
CA TYR A 80 -24.40 3.26 -0.90
C TYR A 80 -25.03 2.04 -1.58
N HIS A 81 -24.25 0.96 -1.73
CA HIS A 81 -24.73 -0.31 -2.28
C HIS A 81 -25.84 -0.92 -1.41
N SER A 82 -25.62 -0.98 -0.11
CA SER A 82 -26.57 -1.56 0.87
C SER A 82 -27.89 -0.78 0.93
N ASP A 83 -27.84 0.54 0.68
CA ASP A 83 -29.00 1.42 0.62
C ASP A 83 -29.73 1.37 -0.74
N GLY A 84 -29.27 0.55 -1.68
CA GLY A 84 -29.81 0.46 -3.05
C GLY A 84 -29.50 1.68 -3.92
N GLY A 85 -28.52 2.50 -3.50
CA GLY A 85 -28.00 3.63 -4.26
C GLY A 85 -26.98 3.22 -5.32
N VAL A 86 -26.64 4.18 -6.19
CA VAL A 86 -25.60 4.02 -7.22
C VAL A 86 -24.39 4.86 -6.81
N MET A 87 -23.17 4.39 -7.11
CA MET A 87 -21.94 5.15 -6.91
C MET A 87 -21.92 6.42 -7.76
N GLY A 88 -21.70 7.58 -7.13
CA GLY A 88 -21.48 8.83 -7.88
C GLY A 88 -20.09 8.84 -8.52
N LYS A 89 -20.01 8.96 -9.85
CA LYS A 89 -18.76 8.99 -10.62
C LYS A 89 -18.29 10.40 -11.00
N ALA A 90 -18.95 11.45 -10.50
CA ALA A 90 -18.60 12.84 -10.75
C ALA A 90 -18.56 13.63 -9.43
N TRP A 91 -17.64 14.59 -9.34
CA TRP A 91 -17.49 15.44 -8.16
C TRP A 91 -18.76 16.24 -7.89
N GLY A 92 -19.28 16.14 -6.66
CA GLY A 92 -20.52 16.81 -6.24
C GLY A 92 -21.80 16.09 -6.67
N ALA A 93 -21.72 14.96 -7.39
CA ALA A 93 -22.89 14.14 -7.69
C ALA A 93 -23.44 13.46 -6.41
N LYS A 94 -24.68 12.98 -6.50
CA LYS A 94 -25.25 12.15 -5.43
C LYS A 94 -24.34 10.92 -5.22
N ASN A 95 -24.09 10.58 -3.95
CA ASN A 95 -23.23 9.47 -3.54
C ASN A 95 -21.78 9.56 -4.07
N SER A 96 -21.25 10.77 -4.34
CA SER A 96 -19.84 10.96 -4.72
C SER A 96 -18.89 11.11 -3.51
N GLY A 97 -19.41 10.96 -2.28
CA GLY A 97 -18.64 11.22 -1.05
C GLY A 97 -17.41 10.31 -0.87
N TRP A 98 -17.40 9.14 -1.50
CA TRP A 98 -16.28 8.20 -1.48
C TRP A 98 -15.03 8.74 -2.21
N MET A 99 -15.21 9.66 -3.18
CA MET A 99 -14.12 10.19 -3.99
C MET A 99 -13.12 11.00 -3.16
N TYR A 100 -13.57 11.67 -2.10
CA TYR A 100 -12.70 12.46 -1.22
C TYR A 100 -11.68 11.60 -0.44
N PRO A 101 -12.10 10.58 0.35
CA PRO A 101 -11.15 9.71 1.01
C PRO A 101 -10.33 8.85 0.03
N TRP A 102 -10.87 8.53 -1.16
CA TRP A 102 -10.11 7.85 -2.21
C TRP A 102 -8.97 8.70 -2.77
N LEU A 103 -9.21 10.00 -3.00
CA LEU A 103 -8.17 10.96 -3.40
C LEU A 103 -7.03 11.01 -2.38
N VAL A 104 -7.36 11.01 -1.09
CA VAL A 104 -6.36 10.90 -0.01
C VAL A 104 -5.61 9.57 -0.13
N ALA A 105 -6.32 8.46 -0.30
CA ALA A 105 -5.70 7.13 -0.44
C ALA A 105 -4.65 7.10 -1.56
N MET A 106 -5.00 7.64 -2.73
CA MET A 106 -4.11 7.70 -3.89
C MET A 106 -2.86 8.52 -3.65
N ILE A 107 -3.01 9.77 -3.20
CA ILE A 107 -1.87 10.68 -3.02
C ILE A 107 -0.86 10.06 -2.05
N PHE A 108 -1.35 9.53 -0.93
CA PHE A 108 -0.49 8.96 0.10
C PHE A 108 0.08 7.59 -0.28
N SER A 109 -0.60 6.81 -1.13
CA SER A 109 -0.06 5.57 -1.71
C SER A 109 1.13 5.84 -2.63
N SER A 110 1.10 6.90 -3.44
CA SER A 110 2.24 7.26 -4.30
C SER A 110 3.48 7.62 -3.46
N LEU A 111 3.26 8.43 -2.42
CA LEU A 111 4.33 8.86 -1.51
C LEU A 111 4.89 7.69 -0.71
N THR A 112 4.05 6.71 -0.36
CA THR A 112 4.47 5.49 0.31
C THR A 112 5.56 4.74 -0.46
N GLY A 113 5.42 4.57 -1.78
CA GLY A 113 6.44 3.92 -2.61
C GLY A 113 7.80 4.64 -2.59
N ALA A 114 7.79 5.97 -2.47
CA ALA A 114 9.01 6.77 -2.34
C ALA A 114 9.74 6.53 -1.01
N PHE A 115 8.99 6.55 0.10
CA PHE A 115 9.55 6.31 1.44
C PHE A 115 9.91 4.84 1.67
N ALA A 116 9.27 3.89 0.96
CA ALA A 116 9.73 2.50 0.92
C ALA A 116 11.16 2.42 0.36
N LEU A 117 11.41 3.03 -0.80
CA LEU A 117 12.75 3.07 -1.40
C LEU A 117 13.76 3.78 -0.50
N SER A 118 13.41 4.92 0.10
CA SER A 118 14.34 5.61 1.00
C SER A 118 14.67 4.77 2.24
N THR A 119 13.69 4.06 2.82
CA THR A 119 13.91 3.13 3.93
C THR A 119 14.88 2.01 3.50
N ILE A 120 14.73 1.48 2.29
CA ILE A 120 15.60 0.43 1.74
C ILE A 120 17.01 0.95 1.48
N CYS A 121 17.16 2.15 0.94
CA CYS A 121 18.47 2.78 0.75
C CYS A 121 19.23 2.93 2.09
N ALA A 122 18.51 3.20 3.19
CA ALA A 122 19.10 3.27 4.52
C ALA A 122 19.66 1.91 5.01
N PHE A 123 19.11 0.77 4.57
CA PHE A 123 19.71 -0.55 4.83
C PHE A 123 20.99 -0.80 4.04
N SER A 124 21.13 -0.18 2.86
CA SER A 124 22.20 -0.48 1.90
C SER A 124 23.44 0.38 2.05
N SER A 125 23.55 1.17 3.12
CA SER A 125 24.66 2.11 3.34
C SER A 125 24.86 3.08 2.18
N TYR A 126 23.84 3.29 1.34
CA TYR A 126 23.92 4.24 0.26
C TYR A 126 23.98 5.66 0.82
N PRO A 127 24.54 6.61 0.06
CA PRO A 127 24.45 8.03 0.42
C PRO A 127 22.99 8.43 0.66
N SER A 128 22.75 9.32 1.62
CA SER A 128 21.40 9.77 1.99
C SER A 128 20.62 10.37 0.82
N TRP A 129 21.31 10.95 -0.16
CA TRP A 129 20.70 11.50 -1.38
C TRP A 129 20.11 10.44 -2.32
N SER A 130 20.44 9.16 -2.15
CA SER A 130 19.95 8.07 -3.02
C SER A 130 18.43 7.86 -2.94
N GLY A 131 17.76 8.37 -1.89
CA GLY A 131 16.30 8.39 -1.79
C GLY A 131 15.61 9.51 -2.60
N ILE A 132 16.34 10.56 -3.01
CA ILE A 132 15.77 11.73 -3.70
C ILE A 132 15.02 11.36 -4.99
N PRO A 133 15.57 10.52 -5.89
CA PRO A 133 14.84 10.09 -7.08
C PRO A 133 13.49 9.44 -6.74
N GLY A 134 13.44 8.65 -5.67
CA GLY A 134 12.21 8.03 -5.18
C GLY A 134 11.16 9.08 -4.81
N TYR A 135 11.55 10.13 -4.07
CA TYR A 135 10.64 11.23 -3.70
C TYR A 135 10.12 12.00 -4.91
N VAL A 136 11.00 12.31 -5.88
CA VAL A 136 10.61 13.01 -7.11
C VAL A 136 9.61 12.18 -7.90
N ILE A 137 9.87 10.88 -8.08
CA ILE A 137 8.96 9.99 -8.82
C ILE A 137 7.64 9.83 -8.06
N GLY A 138 7.67 9.51 -6.76
CA GLY A 138 6.45 9.34 -5.97
C GLY A 138 5.60 10.60 -5.89
N GLY A 139 6.21 11.78 -5.74
CA GLY A 139 5.50 13.06 -5.80
C GLY A 139 4.91 13.34 -7.18
N SER A 140 5.64 13.03 -8.25
CA SER A 140 5.14 13.17 -9.63
C SER A 140 3.93 12.26 -9.90
N VAL A 141 4.00 11.00 -9.45
CA VAL A 141 2.88 10.05 -9.54
C VAL A 141 1.68 10.55 -8.73
N ALA A 142 1.89 11.08 -7.52
CA ALA A 142 0.82 11.64 -6.70
C ALA A 142 0.09 12.80 -7.40
N VAL A 143 0.84 13.75 -7.96
CA VAL A 143 0.29 14.90 -8.69
C VAL A 143 -0.44 14.44 -9.96
N MET A 144 0.15 13.50 -10.70
CA MET A 144 -0.44 12.96 -11.93
C MET A 144 -1.75 12.21 -11.64
N GLU A 145 -1.78 11.31 -10.65
CA GLU A 145 -2.99 10.57 -10.25
C GLU A 145 -4.08 11.52 -9.73
N ALA A 146 -3.71 12.50 -8.90
CA ALA A 146 -4.65 13.51 -8.44
C ALA A 146 -5.23 14.32 -9.61
N TYR A 147 -4.38 14.72 -10.57
CA TYR A 147 -4.82 15.44 -11.76
C TYR A 147 -5.78 14.59 -12.61
N ILE A 148 -5.42 13.34 -12.90
CA ILE A 148 -6.27 12.42 -13.67
C ILE A 148 -7.63 12.26 -12.97
N PHE A 149 -7.63 12.00 -11.67
CA PHE A 149 -8.85 11.75 -10.91
C PHE A 149 -9.75 12.99 -10.74
N ILE A 150 -9.16 14.19 -10.66
CA ILE A 150 -9.93 15.43 -10.46
C ILE A 150 -10.40 16.01 -11.79
N ALA A 151 -9.54 16.01 -12.80
CA ALA A 151 -9.70 16.86 -13.98
C ALA A 151 -10.09 16.12 -15.27
N THR A 152 -10.19 14.78 -15.25
CA THR A 152 -10.51 14.00 -16.45
C THR A 152 -11.78 13.18 -16.27
N ASP A 153 -12.59 13.06 -17.33
CA ASP A 153 -13.85 12.31 -17.31
C ASP A 153 -13.62 10.79 -17.15
N THR A 154 -12.46 10.30 -17.58
CA THR A 154 -12.04 8.90 -17.42
C THR A 154 -11.33 8.64 -16.08
N GLY A 155 -11.14 9.67 -15.26
CA GLY A 155 -10.30 9.61 -14.07
C GLY A 155 -10.73 8.54 -13.08
N VAL A 156 -12.05 8.33 -12.93
CA VAL A 156 -12.64 7.31 -12.05
C VAL A 156 -12.37 5.88 -12.54
N GLU A 157 -12.16 5.67 -13.83
CA GLU A 157 -11.98 4.32 -14.40
C GLU A 157 -10.51 3.87 -14.34
N VAL A 158 -9.57 4.81 -14.43
CA VAL A 158 -8.13 4.51 -14.51
C VAL A 158 -7.37 4.80 -13.21
N THR A 159 -8.05 5.38 -12.22
CA THR A 159 -7.49 5.76 -10.92
C THR A 159 -6.73 4.63 -10.24
N GLY A 160 -5.57 4.95 -9.67
CA GLY A 160 -4.76 4.00 -8.91
C GLY A 160 -3.89 3.07 -9.75
N THR A 161 -4.01 3.10 -11.08
CA THR A 161 -3.19 2.27 -11.98
C THR A 161 -1.71 2.65 -11.91
N ALA A 162 -1.39 3.95 -12.02
CA ALA A 162 -0.01 4.39 -11.97
C ALA A 162 0.58 4.21 -10.56
N ASN A 163 -0.25 4.37 -9.53
CA ASN A 163 0.10 4.00 -8.16
C ASN A 163 0.44 2.52 -8.01
N GLY A 164 -0.36 1.62 -8.58
CA GLY A 164 -0.08 0.18 -8.58
C GLY A 164 1.24 -0.15 -9.27
N LEU A 165 1.48 0.43 -10.45
CA LEU A 165 2.73 0.24 -11.20
C LEU A 165 3.95 0.79 -10.44
N TRP A 166 3.83 1.97 -9.85
CA TRP A 166 4.87 2.58 -9.03
C TRP A 166 5.17 1.74 -7.78
N GLY A 167 4.13 1.32 -7.07
CA GLY A 167 4.23 0.44 -5.91
C GLY A 167 4.97 -0.86 -6.25
N MET A 168 4.57 -1.52 -7.34
CA MET A 168 5.24 -2.73 -7.83
C MET A 168 6.72 -2.46 -8.19
N GLY A 169 6.99 -1.39 -8.95
CA GLY A 169 8.35 -1.01 -9.33
C GLY A 169 9.23 -0.74 -8.11
N SER A 170 8.71 -0.02 -7.12
CA SER A 170 9.40 0.26 -5.86
C SER A 170 9.71 -1.02 -5.08
N ALA A 171 8.76 -1.97 -5.04
CA ALA A 171 8.94 -3.26 -4.40
C ALA A 171 9.98 -4.13 -5.10
N ALA A 172 9.98 -4.15 -6.44
CA ALA A 172 10.94 -4.89 -7.24
C ALA A 172 12.37 -4.34 -7.07
N ILE A 173 12.56 -3.02 -7.22
CA ILE A 173 13.85 -2.36 -7.00
C ILE A 173 14.34 -2.60 -5.58
N GLY A 174 13.44 -2.44 -4.61
CA GLY A 174 13.72 -2.66 -3.20
C GLY A 174 14.21 -4.08 -2.89
N THR A 175 13.50 -5.07 -3.42
CA THR A 175 13.86 -6.49 -3.31
C THR A 175 15.23 -6.76 -3.92
N ALA A 176 15.50 -6.26 -5.13
CA ALA A 176 16.79 -6.44 -5.80
C ALA A 176 17.95 -5.82 -5.01
N VAL A 177 17.79 -4.58 -4.52
CA VAL A 177 18.79 -3.89 -3.71
C VAL A 177 19.10 -4.66 -2.42
N LEU A 178 18.07 -5.14 -1.72
CA LEU A 178 18.24 -5.89 -0.47
C LEU A 178 18.86 -7.27 -0.73
N ALA A 179 18.49 -7.94 -1.83
CA ALA A 179 19.06 -9.22 -2.21
C ALA A 179 20.56 -9.11 -2.52
N VAL A 180 20.97 -8.10 -3.31
CA VAL A 180 22.39 -7.80 -3.57
C VAL A 180 23.11 -7.51 -2.26
N GLY A 181 22.52 -6.67 -1.41
CA GLY A 181 23.06 -6.37 -0.08
C GLY A 181 23.26 -7.62 0.78
N LEU A 182 22.32 -8.57 0.72
CA LEU A 182 22.35 -9.82 1.48
C LEU A 182 23.47 -10.73 0.99
N CYS A 183 23.62 -10.86 -0.33
CA CYS A 183 24.73 -11.60 -0.93
C CYS A 183 26.10 -11.03 -0.56
N GLN A 184 26.21 -9.69 -0.45
CA GLN A 184 27.48 -9.02 -0.16
C GLN A 184 27.85 -9.01 1.33
N ARG A 185 26.86 -8.87 2.23
CA ARG A 185 27.08 -8.58 3.66
C ARG A 185 26.54 -9.67 4.60
N GLY A 186 25.90 -10.69 4.06
CA GLY A 186 25.20 -11.71 4.85
C GLY A 186 23.95 -11.19 5.57
N PRO A 187 23.26 -12.05 6.34
CA PRO A 187 21.99 -11.74 7.02
C PRO A 187 22.17 -10.89 8.29
N SER A 188 22.87 -9.77 8.20
CA SER A 188 23.15 -8.89 9.34
C SER A 188 22.23 -7.65 9.39
N GLY A 189 22.04 -7.10 10.59
CA GLY A 189 21.37 -5.81 10.79
C GLY A 189 19.96 -5.70 10.19
N GLY A 190 19.14 -6.76 10.33
CA GLY A 190 17.75 -6.74 9.86
C GLY A 190 17.54 -6.88 8.36
N LEU A 191 18.61 -7.06 7.58
CA LEU A 191 18.55 -7.08 6.12
C LEU A 191 17.69 -8.23 5.56
N ALA A 192 17.77 -9.42 6.15
CA ALA A 192 16.96 -10.57 5.73
C ALA A 192 15.47 -10.34 6.00
N MET A 193 15.12 -9.69 7.12
CA MET A 193 13.72 -9.33 7.42
C MET A 193 13.20 -8.28 6.44
N ALA A 194 13.98 -7.23 6.17
CA ALA A 194 13.62 -6.23 5.17
C ALA A 194 13.42 -6.86 3.78
N LEU A 195 14.30 -7.77 3.37
CA LEU A 195 14.17 -8.50 2.10
C LEU A 195 12.89 -9.33 2.06
N GLY A 196 12.60 -10.08 3.13
CA GLY A 196 11.37 -10.84 3.27
C GLY A 196 10.14 -9.93 3.14
N GLY A 197 10.15 -8.79 3.80
CA GLY A 197 9.05 -7.83 3.72
C GLY A 197 8.84 -7.25 2.32
N MET A 198 9.90 -6.82 1.64
CA MET A 198 9.78 -6.31 0.26
C MET A 198 9.37 -7.40 -0.74
N THR A 199 9.83 -8.63 -0.53
CA THR A 199 9.42 -9.80 -1.32
C THR A 199 7.94 -10.09 -1.13
N SER A 200 7.43 -10.07 0.11
CA SER A 200 6.00 -10.23 0.39
C SER A 200 5.17 -9.15 -0.31
N LEU A 201 5.60 -7.89 -0.28
CA LEU A 201 4.91 -6.80 -0.98
C LEU A 201 4.89 -7.02 -2.50
N LEU A 202 6.03 -7.39 -3.09
CA LEU A 202 6.12 -7.70 -4.52
C LEU A 202 5.19 -8.86 -4.91
N LEU A 203 5.18 -9.95 -4.13
CA LEU A 203 4.26 -11.06 -4.33
C LEU A 203 2.80 -10.60 -4.27
N GLY A 204 2.48 -9.66 -3.38
CA GLY A 204 1.17 -9.04 -3.32
C GLY A 204 0.76 -8.37 -4.63
N PHE A 205 1.63 -7.54 -5.21
CA PHE A 205 1.38 -6.94 -6.53
C PHE A 205 1.23 -8.00 -7.63
N LEU A 206 2.07 -9.04 -7.61
CA LEU A 206 1.99 -10.14 -8.59
C LEU A 206 0.68 -10.91 -8.46
N VAL A 207 0.14 -11.10 -7.26
CA VAL A 207 -1.19 -11.71 -7.06
C VAL A 207 -2.26 -10.87 -7.76
N VAL A 208 -2.31 -9.55 -7.53
CA VAL A 208 -3.32 -8.68 -8.14
C VAL A 208 -3.23 -8.64 -9.67
N LEU A 209 -2.01 -8.67 -10.21
CA LEU A 209 -1.76 -8.66 -11.67
C LEU A 209 -2.04 -10.01 -12.34
N SER A 210 -1.81 -11.11 -11.64
CA SER A 210 -1.97 -12.46 -12.21
C SER A 210 -3.41 -12.96 -12.17
N VAL A 211 -4.30 -12.27 -11.44
CA VAL A 211 -5.71 -12.64 -11.34
C VAL A 211 -6.43 -12.33 -12.67
N PRO A 212 -7.01 -13.35 -13.34
CA PRO A 212 -7.74 -13.16 -14.59
C PRO A 212 -8.86 -12.12 -14.45
N GLY A 213 -9.16 -11.41 -15.54
CA GLY A 213 -10.26 -10.43 -15.55
C GLY A 213 -11.61 -11.03 -15.16
N SER A 214 -11.88 -12.29 -15.51
CA SER A 214 -13.10 -13.02 -15.10
C SER A 214 -13.25 -13.14 -13.58
N CYS A 215 -12.15 -13.23 -12.83
CA CYS A 215 -12.17 -13.31 -11.37
C CYS A 215 -12.51 -11.99 -10.68
N ARG A 216 -12.53 -10.88 -11.42
CA ARG A 216 -13.00 -9.58 -10.93
C ARG A 216 -14.50 -9.39 -11.14
N LYS A 217 -15.13 -10.32 -11.84
CA LYS A 217 -16.55 -10.32 -12.17
C LYS A 217 -17.32 -11.25 -11.26
N VAL A 218 -18.64 -11.09 -11.25
CA VAL A 218 -19.58 -11.83 -10.38
C VAL A 218 -20.72 -12.42 -11.20
N GLY A 219 -21.40 -13.44 -10.67
CA GLY A 219 -22.47 -14.15 -11.38
C GLY A 219 -22.01 -14.86 -12.66
N ASP A 220 -22.83 -14.82 -13.72
CA ASP A 220 -22.56 -15.53 -14.98
C ASP A 220 -21.28 -15.03 -15.67
N GLU A 221 -20.89 -13.77 -15.45
CA GLU A 221 -19.64 -13.25 -16.02
C GLU A 221 -18.37 -13.72 -15.28
N HIS A 222 -18.53 -14.44 -14.17
CA HIS A 222 -17.44 -15.10 -13.45
C HIS A 222 -17.00 -16.41 -14.12
N GLU A 223 -17.73 -16.88 -15.15
CA GLU A 223 -17.37 -18.08 -15.89
C GLU A 223 -15.91 -18.03 -16.39
N GLY A 224 -15.15 -19.09 -16.09
CA GLY A 224 -13.73 -19.20 -16.43
C GLY A 224 -12.75 -18.68 -15.37
N CYS A 225 -13.21 -18.17 -14.23
CA CYS A 225 -12.32 -17.95 -13.07
C CYS A 225 -12.02 -19.27 -12.34
N PRO A 226 -10.74 -19.60 -12.03
CA PRO A 226 -10.40 -20.81 -11.27
C PRO A 226 -10.62 -20.67 -9.76
N PHE A 227 -10.95 -19.47 -9.27
CA PHE A 227 -11.18 -19.18 -7.86
C PHE A 227 -12.68 -19.09 -7.57
N PRO A 228 -13.13 -19.38 -6.34
CA PRO A 228 -14.52 -19.18 -5.97
C PRO A 228 -14.89 -17.68 -5.95
N GLU A 229 -16.15 -17.33 -6.15
CA GLU A 229 -16.65 -15.94 -6.16
C GLU A 229 -16.37 -15.17 -4.84
N ILE A 230 -16.20 -15.89 -3.72
CA ILE A 230 -15.83 -15.30 -2.43
C ILE A 230 -14.35 -14.90 -2.34
N PHE A 231 -13.51 -15.34 -3.29
CA PHE A 231 -12.10 -15.00 -3.34
C PHE A 231 -11.93 -13.50 -3.61
N ASN A 232 -11.17 -12.84 -2.75
CA ASN A 232 -10.85 -11.42 -2.89
C ASN A 232 -9.33 -11.26 -2.94
N GLN A 233 -8.81 -11.01 -4.13
CA GLN A 233 -7.39 -10.79 -4.38
C GLN A 233 -6.84 -9.55 -3.66
N ASN A 234 -7.66 -8.52 -3.44
CA ASN A 234 -7.24 -7.34 -2.68
C ASN A 234 -7.01 -7.69 -1.22
N ALA A 235 -7.86 -8.55 -0.63
CA ALA A 235 -7.65 -9.02 0.74
C ALA A 235 -6.34 -9.82 0.87
N VAL A 236 -6.01 -10.68 -0.11
CA VAL A 236 -4.72 -11.40 -0.14
C VAL A 236 -3.54 -10.42 -0.26
N PHE A 237 -3.66 -9.45 -1.16
CA PHE A 237 -2.67 -8.38 -1.32
C PHE A 237 -2.46 -7.60 -0.01
N HIS A 238 -3.53 -7.22 0.67
CA HIS A 238 -3.49 -6.49 1.93
C HIS A 238 -2.85 -7.30 3.06
N VAL A 239 -3.11 -8.61 3.15
CA VAL A 239 -2.41 -9.48 4.10
C VAL A 239 -0.91 -9.51 3.83
N LEU A 240 -0.50 -9.56 2.56
CA LEU A 240 0.92 -9.51 2.19
C LEU A 240 1.57 -8.15 2.48
N ILE A 241 0.81 -7.05 2.38
CA ILE A 241 1.23 -5.72 2.84
C ILE A 241 1.43 -5.71 4.36
N ILE A 242 0.50 -6.25 5.14
CA ILE A 242 0.63 -6.33 6.61
C ILE A 242 1.91 -7.09 6.99
N ILE A 243 2.16 -8.25 6.37
CA ILE A 243 3.38 -9.03 6.57
C ILE A 243 4.61 -8.19 6.19
N SER A 244 4.56 -7.48 5.06
CA SER A 244 5.63 -6.59 4.61
C SER A 244 5.95 -5.51 5.65
N LEU A 245 4.94 -4.78 6.13
CA LEU A 245 5.08 -3.70 7.09
C LEU A 245 5.71 -4.20 8.40
N ILE A 246 5.28 -5.35 8.89
CA ILE A 246 5.83 -5.99 10.10
C ILE A 246 7.31 -6.33 9.88
N LEU A 247 7.64 -7.05 8.80
CA LEU A 247 9.00 -7.50 8.53
C LEU A 247 9.98 -6.34 8.28
N VAL A 248 9.57 -5.33 7.50
CA VAL A 248 10.38 -4.13 7.26
C VAL A 248 10.60 -3.36 8.56
N THR A 249 9.58 -3.23 9.41
CA THR A 249 9.70 -2.55 10.71
C THR A 249 10.68 -3.29 11.62
N LEU A 250 10.53 -4.60 11.78
CA LEU A 250 11.45 -5.41 12.59
C LEU A 250 12.89 -5.32 12.07
N GLY A 251 13.07 -5.38 10.75
CA GLY A 251 14.37 -5.17 10.11
C GLY A 251 14.97 -3.81 10.44
N ALA A 252 14.17 -2.75 10.34
CA ALA A 252 14.64 -1.37 10.52
C ALA A 252 14.99 -1.08 11.99
N LEU A 253 14.24 -1.64 12.93
CA LEU A 253 14.56 -1.56 14.36
C LEU A 253 15.86 -2.31 14.68
N GLN A 254 16.05 -3.52 14.15
CA GLN A 254 17.28 -4.26 14.35
C GLN A 254 18.49 -3.53 13.74
N LYS A 255 18.31 -2.89 12.56
CA LYS A 255 19.33 -2.07 11.93
C LYS A 255 19.70 -0.87 12.81
N ALA A 256 18.70 -0.15 13.32
CA ALA A 256 18.91 1.00 14.20
C ALA A 256 19.66 0.61 15.49
N GLU A 257 19.30 -0.51 16.12
CA GLU A 257 20.00 -1.03 17.31
C GLU A 257 21.45 -1.42 16.99
N ALA A 258 21.71 -2.03 15.82
CA ALA A 258 23.05 -2.39 15.39
C ALA A 258 23.94 -1.18 15.08
N ASP A 259 23.36 -0.08 14.59
CA ASP A 259 24.07 1.16 14.30
C ASP A 259 24.38 1.95 15.59
N ASP A 260 23.52 1.87 16.60
CA ASP A 260 23.73 2.49 17.91
C ASP A 260 24.95 1.93 18.66
N ILE A 261 25.17 0.62 18.54
CA ILE A 261 26.30 -0.06 19.17
C ILE A 261 27.65 0.44 18.60
N LYS A 262 27.65 0.99 17.37
CA LYS A 262 28.88 1.38 16.66
C LYS A 262 29.31 2.82 16.89
N LEU A 263 28.48 3.66 17.50
CA LEU A 263 28.86 5.04 17.81
C LEU A 263 29.63 5.07 19.13
N PRO A 264 30.89 5.57 19.16
CA PRO A 264 31.60 5.77 20.41
C PRO A 264 30.80 6.76 21.28
N GLN A 265 30.58 6.40 22.54
CA GLN A 265 29.94 7.25 23.54
C GLN A 265 30.85 8.43 23.94
#